data_AF-A0A432QEV7-F1
#
_entry.id   AF-A0A432QEV7-F1
#
_cell.length_a   1.000
_cell.length_b   1.000
_cell.length_c   1.000
_cell.angle_alpha   90.00
_cell.angle_beta   90.00
_cell.angle_gamma   90.00
#
_symmetry.space_group_name_H-M   'P 1'
#
loop_
_entity.id
_entity.type
_entity.pdbx_description
1 polymer ?
#
loop_
_entity_poly.entity_id
_entity_poly.type
_entity_poly.pdbx_seq_one_letter_code
_entity_poly.pdbx_strand_id
1 'polypeptide(L)'
;MKKCILIFLFFFLIIPTLAFAAWTDDFINDYEKLGIDRTVENALANDVTPEEIITFIVENEQISNKATFKALYCAGADRDDVHAAADKLHISELELARALEESIAECASPLVLDDRDNTGILASPSRPRK
;
A
#
# COMPACT_ATOMS: atom_id res chain seq x y z
N MET A 1 -46.32 19.08 -28.80
CA MET A 1 -45.66 17.78 -28.54
C MET A 1 -44.16 17.94 -28.78
N LYS A 2 -43.36 18.24 -27.74
CA LYS A 2 -41.87 18.41 -27.77
C LYS A 2 -41.36 18.89 -26.39
N LYS A 3 -41.82 18.32 -25.27
CA LYS A 3 -41.40 18.75 -23.92
C LYS A 3 -41.34 17.61 -22.89
N CYS A 4 -41.01 16.38 -23.33
CA CYS A 4 -40.93 15.23 -22.40
C CYS A 4 -39.60 14.47 -22.46
N ILE A 5 -38.53 15.03 -23.06
CA ILE A 5 -37.21 14.34 -23.16
C ILE A 5 -36.16 15.06 -22.29
N LEU A 6 -36.55 15.53 -21.10
CA LEU A 6 -35.64 16.25 -20.20
C LEU A 6 -35.75 15.79 -18.73
N ILE A 7 -36.25 14.57 -18.50
CA ILE A 7 -36.41 14.00 -17.15
C ILE A 7 -35.55 12.74 -16.95
N PHE A 8 -34.97 12.15 -17.99
CA PHE A 8 -34.15 10.93 -17.86
C PHE A 8 -32.68 11.17 -17.49
N LEU A 9 -32.22 12.42 -17.44
CA LEU A 9 -30.81 12.77 -17.23
C LEU A 9 -30.49 13.24 -15.80
N PHE A 10 -31.41 13.06 -14.85
CA PHE A 10 -31.23 13.46 -13.45
C PHE A 10 -31.04 12.27 -12.48
N PHE A 11 -31.06 11.03 -12.98
CA PHE A 11 -30.99 9.83 -12.11
C PHE A 11 -29.58 9.24 -11.94
N PHE A 12 -28.56 9.82 -12.58
CA PHE A 12 -27.18 9.31 -12.53
C PHE A 12 -26.25 10.05 -11.56
N LEU A 13 -26.76 11.05 -10.82
CA LEU A 13 -25.91 11.99 -10.08
C LEU A 13 -25.84 11.74 -8.56
N ILE A 14 -26.28 10.58 -8.08
CA ILE A 14 -26.19 10.24 -6.66
C ILE A 14 -25.92 8.74 -6.50
N ILE A 15 -24.67 8.32 -6.74
CA ILE A 15 -24.16 7.12 -6.07
C ILE A 15 -23.26 7.64 -4.96
N PRO A 16 -23.74 7.74 -3.70
CA PRO A 16 -22.86 8.00 -2.59
C PRO A 16 -22.00 6.75 -2.35
N THR A 17 -20.69 6.97 -2.46
CA THR A 17 -19.57 6.27 -1.81
C THR A 17 -19.97 5.23 -0.74
N LEU A 18 -19.97 3.94 -1.11
CA LEU A 18 -20.12 2.82 -0.15
C LEU A 18 -19.08 1.69 -0.40
N ALA A 19 -17.93 1.99 -1.01
CA ALA A 19 -16.89 0.98 -1.24
C ALA A 19 -15.83 0.90 -0.12
N PHE A 20 -15.79 1.87 0.80
CA PHE A 20 -14.75 1.94 1.83
C PHE A 20 -14.88 0.92 2.98
N ALA A 21 -16.04 0.27 3.15
CA ALA A 21 -16.33 -0.50 4.36
C ALA A 21 -16.10 -2.03 4.25
N ALA A 22 -16.12 -2.61 3.05
CA ALA A 22 -16.09 -4.07 2.92
C ALA A 22 -14.67 -4.65 3.10
N TRP A 23 -13.67 -4.00 2.53
CA TRP A 23 -12.30 -4.53 2.53
C TRP A 23 -11.62 -4.42 3.90
N THR A 24 -12.01 -3.45 4.74
CA THR A 24 -11.41 -3.23 6.06
C THR A 24 -11.75 -4.35 7.05
N ASP A 25 -12.98 -4.86 7.01
CA ASP A 25 -13.39 -6.01 7.84
C ASP A 25 -12.63 -7.27 7.44
N ASP A 26 -12.48 -7.50 6.13
CA ASP A 26 -11.68 -8.60 5.59
C ASP A 26 -10.20 -8.42 5.96
N PHE A 27 -9.69 -7.19 5.93
CA PHE A 27 -8.32 -6.87 6.34
C PHE A 27 -8.06 -7.26 7.80
N ILE A 28 -8.95 -6.89 8.73
CA ILE A 28 -8.81 -7.27 10.15
C ILE A 28 -8.90 -8.78 10.33
N ASN A 29 -9.88 -9.42 9.68
CA ASN A 29 -10.04 -10.87 9.73
C ASN A 29 -8.81 -11.62 9.22
N ASP A 30 -8.20 -11.14 8.15
CA ASP A 30 -6.97 -11.70 7.60
C ASP A 30 -5.78 -11.40 8.51
N TYR A 31 -5.69 -10.19 9.08
CA TYR A 31 -4.62 -9.83 10.02
C TYR A 31 -4.59 -10.75 11.24
N GLU A 32 -5.74 -11.03 11.85
CA GLU A 32 -5.84 -11.93 13.00
C GLU A 32 -5.46 -13.38 12.66
N LYS A 33 -5.68 -13.83 11.41
CA LYS A 33 -5.47 -15.22 10.98
C LYS A 33 -4.09 -15.48 10.37
N LEU A 34 -3.62 -14.54 9.55
CA LEU A 34 -2.49 -14.72 8.64
C LEU A 34 -1.30 -13.81 8.99
N GLY A 35 -1.54 -12.76 9.79
CA GLY A 35 -0.55 -11.73 10.08
C GLY A 35 -0.40 -10.70 8.96
N ILE A 36 0.26 -9.59 9.29
CA ILE A 36 0.27 -8.37 8.46
C ILE A 36 0.82 -8.56 7.04
N ASP A 37 1.87 -9.39 6.86
CA ASP A 37 2.51 -9.57 5.56
C ASP A 37 1.53 -10.13 4.52
N ARG A 38 0.79 -11.19 4.89
CA ARG A 38 -0.22 -11.81 4.01
C ARG A 38 -1.45 -10.97 3.84
N THR A 39 -1.88 -10.27 4.89
CA THR A 39 -3.02 -9.36 4.81
C THR A 39 -2.78 -8.23 3.81
N VAL A 40 -1.58 -7.64 3.84
CA VAL A 40 -1.20 -6.57 2.90
C VAL A 40 -1.12 -7.11 1.47
N GLU A 41 -0.52 -8.28 1.25
CA GLU A 41 -0.53 -8.93 -0.07
C GLU A 41 -1.96 -9.16 -0.59
N ASN A 42 -2.86 -9.68 0.25
CA ASN A 42 -4.26 -9.91 -0.11
C ASN A 42 -4.99 -8.60 -0.42
N ALA A 43 -4.77 -7.55 0.35
CA ALA A 43 -5.38 -6.24 0.12
C ALA A 43 -4.95 -5.65 -1.24
N LEU A 44 -3.65 -5.67 -1.53
CA LEU A 44 -3.11 -5.23 -2.81
C LEU A 44 -3.64 -6.09 -3.97
N ALA A 45 -3.80 -7.40 -3.78
CA ALA A 45 -4.39 -8.30 -4.78
C ALA A 45 -5.89 -8.07 -5.02
N ASN A 46 -6.59 -7.39 -4.10
CA ASN A 46 -7.98 -6.96 -4.24
C ASN A 46 -8.10 -5.48 -4.64
N ASP A 47 -7.06 -4.94 -5.29
CA ASP A 47 -7.01 -3.55 -5.80
C ASP A 47 -7.12 -2.46 -4.72
N VAL A 48 -6.88 -2.79 -3.44
CA VAL A 48 -6.77 -1.78 -2.38
C VAL A 48 -5.43 -1.08 -2.49
N THR A 49 -5.43 0.24 -2.54
CA THR A 49 -4.21 1.03 -2.76
C THR A 49 -3.36 1.14 -1.49
N PRO A 50 -2.02 1.37 -1.62
CA PRO A 50 -1.17 1.68 -0.47
C PRO A 50 -1.69 2.86 0.36
N GLU A 51 -2.29 3.89 -0.28
CA GLU A 51 -2.89 5.02 0.42
C GLU A 51 -4.06 4.61 1.31
N GLU A 52 -4.98 3.77 0.80
CA GLU A 52 -6.11 3.27 1.57
C GLU A 52 -5.66 2.40 2.73
N ILE A 53 -4.68 1.51 2.51
CA ILE A 53 -4.11 0.66 3.55
C ILE A 53 -3.48 1.52 4.65
N ILE A 54 -2.59 2.44 4.30
CA ILE A 54 -1.88 3.28 5.29
C ILE A 54 -2.87 4.15 6.06
N THR A 55 -3.86 4.73 5.38
CA THR A 55 -4.92 5.53 6.03
C THR A 55 -5.66 4.70 7.07
N PHE A 56 -6.11 3.49 6.68
CA PHE A 56 -6.80 2.58 7.59
C PHE A 56 -5.95 2.20 8.80
N ILE A 57 -4.66 1.92 8.59
CA ILE A 57 -3.75 1.55 9.69
C ILE A 57 -3.48 2.74 10.62
N VAL A 58 -3.31 3.95 10.10
CA VAL A 58 -3.12 5.15 10.93
C VAL A 58 -4.36 5.43 11.79
N GLU A 59 -5.56 5.15 11.26
CA GLU A 59 -6.81 5.26 12.01
C GLU A 59 -7.03 4.08 12.99
N ASN A 60 -6.27 2.99 12.84
CA ASN A 60 -6.41 1.77 13.63
C ASN A 60 -5.14 1.44 14.44
N GLU A 61 -5.10 1.91 15.68
CA GLU A 61 -3.96 1.75 16.60
C GLU A 61 -3.61 0.29 16.96
N GLN A 62 -4.43 -0.70 16.60
CA GLN A 62 -4.16 -2.12 16.90
C GLN A 62 -3.09 -2.73 15.98
N ILE A 63 -2.81 -2.07 14.85
CA ILE A 63 -1.87 -2.56 13.83
C ILE A 63 -0.68 -1.62 13.77
N SER A 64 0.52 -2.19 13.73
CA SER A 64 1.75 -1.41 13.73
C SER A 64 2.03 -0.78 12.36
N ASN A 65 2.05 0.56 12.29
CA ASN A 65 2.46 1.31 11.08
C ASN A 65 3.79 0.81 10.51
N LYS A 66 4.78 0.58 11.39
CA LYS A 66 6.10 0.09 10.99
C LYS A 66 6.02 -1.27 10.29
N ALA A 67 5.25 -2.20 10.87
CA ALA A 67 5.09 -3.54 10.30
C ALA A 67 4.34 -3.48 8.95
N THR A 68 3.33 -2.62 8.84
CA THR A 68 2.58 -2.38 7.61
C THR A 68 3.46 -1.81 6.50
N PHE A 69 4.30 -0.81 6.77
CA PHE A 69 5.20 -0.26 5.75
C PHE A 69 6.18 -1.30 5.23
N LYS A 70 6.77 -2.10 6.14
CA LYS A 70 7.63 -3.20 5.74
C LYS A 70 6.88 -4.19 4.85
N ALA A 71 5.68 -4.60 5.25
CA ALA A 71 4.83 -5.52 4.50
C ALA A 71 4.48 -4.97 3.11
N LEU A 72 4.14 -3.69 2.98
CA LEU A 72 3.87 -3.03 1.70
C LEU A 72 5.07 -3.12 0.76
N TYR A 73 6.26 -2.76 1.25
CA TYR A 73 7.49 -2.88 0.44
C TYR A 73 7.83 -4.33 0.08
N CYS A 74 7.66 -5.27 1.01
CA CYS A 74 7.85 -6.70 0.76
C CYS A 74 6.87 -7.26 -0.28
N ALA A 75 5.63 -6.77 -0.30
CA ALA A 75 4.62 -7.11 -1.28
C ALA A 75 4.82 -6.42 -2.65
N GLY A 76 5.85 -5.56 -2.77
CA GLY A 76 6.20 -4.89 -4.02
C GLY A 76 5.39 -3.63 -4.33
N ALA A 77 4.73 -3.04 -3.33
CA ALA A 77 4.07 -1.75 -3.46
C ALA A 77 5.05 -0.70 -4.01
N ASP A 78 4.54 0.20 -4.85
CA ASP A 78 5.37 1.25 -5.44
C ASP A 78 5.88 2.19 -4.34
N ARG A 79 7.18 2.53 -4.41
CA ARG A 79 7.80 3.36 -3.37
C ARG A 79 7.23 4.77 -3.37
N ASP A 80 6.98 5.33 -4.55
CA ASP A 80 6.46 6.70 -4.67
C ASP A 80 5.03 6.78 -4.12
N ASP A 81 4.21 5.74 -4.35
CA ASP A 81 2.86 5.66 -3.79
C ASP A 81 2.86 5.54 -2.26
N VAL A 82 3.75 4.71 -1.70
CA VAL A 82 3.90 4.58 -0.23
C VAL A 82 4.41 5.88 0.39
N HIS A 83 5.38 6.55 -0.25
CA HIS A 83 5.88 7.85 0.20
C HIS A 83 4.81 8.94 0.13
N ALA A 84 4.08 9.03 -0.99
CA ALA A 84 3.03 10.02 -1.16
C ALA A 84 1.89 9.85 -0.14
N ALA A 85 1.50 8.61 0.16
CA ALA A 85 0.50 8.31 1.18
C ALA A 85 0.98 8.68 2.59
N ALA A 86 2.23 8.36 2.92
CA ALA A 86 2.82 8.68 4.21
C ALA A 86 2.99 10.20 4.42
N ASP A 87 3.39 10.94 3.39
CA ASP A 87 3.50 12.40 3.41
C ASP A 87 2.15 13.06 3.69
N LYS A 88 1.07 12.57 3.06
CA LYS A 88 -0.31 13.05 3.30
C LYS A 88 -0.74 12.89 4.75
N LEU A 89 -0.22 11.87 5.43
CA LEU A 89 -0.55 11.53 6.82
C LEU A 89 0.50 12.04 7.82
N HIS A 90 1.45 12.87 7.36
CA HIS A 90 2.52 13.46 8.17
C HIS A 90 3.41 12.42 8.89
N ILE A 91 3.60 11.26 8.27
CA ILE A 91 4.47 10.20 8.75
C ILE A 91 5.91 10.56 8.36
N SER A 92 6.86 10.35 9.26
CA SER A 92 8.22 10.84 9.03
C SER A 92 8.97 10.02 7.96
N GLU A 93 9.74 10.71 7.12
CA GLU A 93 10.61 10.06 6.12
C GLU A 93 11.58 9.07 6.76
N LEU A 94 12.04 9.35 7.98
CA LEU A 94 12.91 8.44 8.75
C LEU A 94 12.23 7.10 9.07
N GLU A 95 10.94 7.11 9.39
CA GLU A 95 10.18 5.90 9.67
C GLU A 95 10.01 5.04 8.43
N LEU A 96 9.69 5.66 7.29
CA LEU A 96 9.58 4.99 5.99
C LEU A 96 10.92 4.44 5.54
N ALA A 97 12.00 5.24 5.61
CA ALA A 97 13.34 4.83 5.22
C ALA A 97 13.80 3.60 6.01
N ARG A 98 13.52 3.56 7.32
CA ARG A 98 13.84 2.40 8.15
C ARG A 98 13.02 1.17 7.77
N ALA A 99 11.71 1.33 7.51
CA ALA A 99 10.87 0.22 7.08
C ALA A 99 11.30 -0.34 5.70
N LEU A 100 11.69 0.55 4.79
CA LEU A 100 12.25 0.19 3.49
C LEU A 100 13.57 -0.57 3.64
N GLU A 101 14.51 -0.07 4.46
CA GLU A 101 15.78 -0.76 4.73
C GLU A 101 15.55 -2.17 5.31
N GLU A 102 14.63 -2.30 6.27
CA GLU A 102 14.25 -3.59 6.84
C GLU A 102 13.61 -4.51 5.79
N SER A 103 12.75 -4.00 4.91
CA SER A 103 12.16 -4.79 3.83
C SER A 103 13.21 -5.27 2.82
N ILE A 104 14.21 -4.45 2.49
CA ILE A 104 15.32 -4.85 1.61
C ILE A 104 16.14 -5.95 2.28
N ALA A 105 16.40 -5.85 3.58
CA ALA A 105 17.17 -6.86 4.30
C ALA A 105 16.42 -8.20 4.42
N GLU A 106 15.11 -8.18 4.61
CA GLU A 106 14.30 -9.37 4.92
C GLU A 106 13.63 -10.00 3.69
N CYS A 107 13.21 -9.19 2.72
CA CYS A 107 12.33 -9.60 1.62
C CYS A 107 13.00 -9.53 0.24
N ALA A 108 14.20 -8.94 0.11
CA ALA A 108 14.91 -8.90 -1.16
C ALA A 108 15.31 -10.32 -1.62
N SER A 109 14.45 -10.94 -2.41
CA SER A 109 14.87 -11.98 -3.35
C SER A 109 15.64 -11.28 -4.49
N PRO A 110 16.79 -11.81 -4.95
CA PRO A 110 17.57 -11.24 -6.06
C PRO A 110 16.77 -10.98 -7.35
N LEU A 111 15.56 -11.52 -7.47
CA LEU A 111 14.65 -11.37 -8.60
C LEU A 111 13.75 -10.13 -8.53
N VAL A 112 13.55 -9.51 -7.36
CA VAL A 112 12.65 -8.34 -7.18
C VAL A 112 13.41 -7.01 -7.34
N LEU A 113 14.74 -7.04 -7.19
CA LEU A 113 15.59 -5.86 -7.32
C LEU A 113 16.05 -5.57 -8.76
N ASP A 114 16.05 -6.58 -9.64
CA ASP A 114 16.72 -6.47 -10.96
C ASP A 114 15.95 -5.59 -11.97
N ASP A 115 14.62 -5.50 -11.84
CA ASP A 115 13.79 -4.69 -12.76
C ASP A 115 13.58 -3.23 -12.30
N ARG A 116 13.88 -2.88 -11.04
CA ARG A 116 13.59 -1.54 -10.48
C ARG A 116 14.82 -0.73 -10.02
N ASP A 117 15.96 -1.35 -9.74
CA ASP A 117 17.15 -0.64 -9.21
C ASP A 117 18.29 -0.42 -10.23
N ASN A 118 18.14 -0.83 -11.50
CA ASN A 118 19.23 -0.81 -12.48
C ASN A 118 19.56 0.59 -13.08
N THR A 119 19.10 1.68 -12.48
CA THR A 119 19.54 3.04 -12.82
C THR A 119 20.21 3.79 -11.66
N GLY A 120 20.37 3.18 -10.47
CA GLY A 120 20.95 3.86 -9.30
C GLY A 120 22.16 3.18 -8.65
N ILE A 121 22.27 1.84 -8.71
CA ILE A 121 23.32 1.09 -7.98
C ILE A 121 24.52 0.77 -8.90
N LEU A 122 25.06 1.77 -9.58
CA LEU A 122 26.41 1.73 -10.15
C LEU A 122 27.38 2.53 -9.28
N ALA A 123 27.42 2.27 -7.96
CA ALA A 123 28.53 2.70 -7.11
C ALA A 123 28.52 2.05 -5.72
N SER A 124 28.87 0.77 -5.60
CA SER A 124 29.73 0.34 -4.48
C SER A 124 30.35 -1.04 -4.71
N PRO A 125 31.68 -1.19 -4.58
CA PRO A 125 32.38 -2.42 -4.90
C PRO A 125 32.20 -3.49 -3.81
N SER A 126 31.97 -4.71 -4.30
CA SER A 126 31.94 -5.99 -3.61
C SER A 126 32.92 -6.13 -2.43
N ARG A 127 32.41 -6.49 -1.25
CA ARG A 127 33.21 -7.14 -0.20
C ARG A 127 33.33 -8.64 -0.49
N PRO A 128 34.52 -9.24 -0.38
CA PRO A 128 34.69 -10.69 -0.57
C PRO A 128 34.20 -11.45 0.67
N ARG A 129 33.44 -12.54 0.44
CA ARG A 129 33.18 -13.56 1.47
C ARG A 129 34.46 -14.38 1.68
N LYS A 130 34.87 -14.51 2.95
CA LYS A 130 35.82 -15.54 3.40
C LYS A 130 35.17 -16.91 3.39
#